data_AF-A0A2J7PSC5-F1
#
_entry.id   AF-A0A2J7PSC5-F1
#
_cell.length_a   1.000
_cell.length_b   1.000
_cell.length_c   1.000
_cell.angle_alpha   90.00
_cell.angle_beta   90.00
_cell.angle_gamma   90.00
#
_symmetry.space_group_name_H-M   'P 1'
#
loop_
_entity.id
_entity.type
_entity.pdbx_description
1 polymer ?
#
loop_
_entity_poly.entity_id
_entity_poly.type
_entity_poly.pdbx_seq_one_letter_code
_entity_poly.pdbx_strand_id
1 'polypeptide(L)'
;MFPKKNPQKDSHKRIKITIEMKRKIIEKRERGVSLADLARTYNREMVKAWETVASYIEKHRPNKAVAMRTTNLFNDNAVSHFHQILKRRQKQMSLDIFILKKN
;
A
#
# COMPACT_ATOMS: atom_id res chain seq x y z
N MET A 1 -0.46 -36.45 -19.79
CA MET A 1 -0.20 -36.42 -18.32
C MET A 1 -0.11 -34.95 -17.91
N PHE A 2 -1.11 -34.42 -17.19
CA PHE A 2 -1.12 -33.00 -16.79
C PHE A 2 -0.39 -32.82 -15.45
N PRO A 3 0.52 -31.84 -15.30
CA PRO A 3 1.20 -31.60 -14.04
C PRO A 3 0.23 -30.96 -13.04
N LYS A 4 0.03 -31.62 -11.89
CA LYS A 4 -0.73 -31.09 -10.76
C LYS A 4 0.01 -29.90 -10.15
N LYS A 5 -0.58 -28.71 -10.17
CA LYS A 5 -0.11 -27.55 -9.40
C LYS A 5 -0.34 -27.83 -7.91
N ASN A 6 0.72 -27.83 -7.12
CA ASN A 6 0.61 -27.89 -5.66
C ASN A 6 -0.06 -26.62 -5.13
N PRO A 7 -1.01 -26.72 -4.19
CA PRO A 7 -1.59 -25.54 -3.56
C PRO A 7 -0.54 -24.84 -2.71
N GLN A 8 -0.22 -23.61 -3.09
CA GLN A 8 0.60 -22.70 -2.30
C GLN A 8 -0.12 -22.48 -0.95
N LYS A 9 0.44 -23.02 0.14
CA LYS A 9 -0.04 -22.79 1.50
C LYS A 9 0.16 -21.31 1.81
N ASP A 10 -0.85 -20.50 1.55
CA ASP A 10 -0.92 -19.12 2.01
C ASP A 10 -1.17 -19.14 3.52
N SER A 11 -0.09 -19.30 4.29
CA SER A 11 -0.13 -19.12 5.73
C SER A 11 -0.33 -17.64 5.98
N HIS A 12 -1.58 -17.20 6.06
CA HIS A 12 -1.94 -15.85 6.50
C HIS A 12 -1.33 -15.63 7.89
N LYS A 13 -0.13 -15.04 7.93
CA LYS A 13 0.53 -14.65 9.16
C LYS A 13 -0.39 -13.63 9.82
N ARG A 14 -0.87 -13.96 11.01
CA ARG A 14 -1.75 -13.11 11.79
C ARG A 14 -0.95 -11.87 12.22
N ILE A 15 -1.01 -10.80 11.41
CA ILE A 15 -0.37 -9.53 11.74
C ILE A 15 -1.11 -8.94 12.94
N LYS A 16 -0.45 -8.88 14.10
CA LYS A 16 -0.99 -8.24 15.30
C LYS A 16 -1.02 -6.72 15.06
N ILE A 17 -2.21 -6.18 14.82
CA ILE A 17 -2.45 -4.74 14.79
C ILE A 17 -2.61 -4.24 16.23
N THR A 18 -2.01 -3.10 16.56
CA THR A 18 -2.11 -2.48 17.89
C THR A 18 -3.56 -2.07 18.21
N ILE A 19 -3.93 -2.11 19.49
CA ILE A 19 -5.28 -1.72 19.95
C ILE A 19 -5.61 -0.29 19.50
N GLU A 20 -4.63 0.61 19.57
CA GLU A 20 -4.78 2.00 19.15
C GLU A 20 -5.12 2.14 17.67
N MET A 21 -4.45 1.38 16.79
CA MET A 21 -4.74 1.41 15.36
C MET A 21 -6.15 0.88 15.06
N LYS A 22 -6.60 -0.16 15.78
CA LYS A 22 -7.98 -0.65 15.65
C LYS A 22 -8.99 0.42 16.06
N ARG A 23 -8.76 1.12 17.18
CA ARG A 23 -9.64 2.20 17.64
C ARG A 23 -9.74 3.32 16.60
N LYS A 24 -8.61 3.76 16.02
CA LYS A 24 -8.59 4.77 14.94
C LYS A 24 -9.36 4.33 13.69
N ILE A 25 -9.27 3.06 13.32
CA ILE A 25 -10.01 2.50 12.16
C ILE A 25 -11.52 2.49 12.45
N ILE A 26 -11.93 2.06 13.65
CA ILE A 26 -13.34 2.01 14.06
C ILE A 26 -13.93 3.42 14.08
N GLU A 27 -13.24 4.38 14.70
CA GLU A 27 -13.67 5.79 14.76
C GLU A 27 -13.89 6.38 13.36
N LYS A 28 -12.95 6.17 12.43
CA LYS A 28 -13.10 6.65 11.04
C LYS A 28 -14.29 5.98 10.33
N ARG A 29 -14.54 4.69 10.59
CA ARG A 29 -15.68 3.94 10.03
C ARG A 29 -17.02 4.46 10.56
N GLU A 30 -17.10 4.73 11.87
CA GLU A 30 -18.30 5.29 12.51
C GLU A 30 -18.63 6.70 11.98
N ARG A 31 -17.61 7.46 11.57
CA ARG A 31 -17.77 8.74 10.85
C ARG A 31 -18.20 8.61 9.38
N GLY A 32 -18.53 7.40 8.93
CA GLY A 32 -19.02 7.15 7.57
C GLY A 32 -17.93 6.98 6.50
N VAL A 33 -16.64 6.89 6.89
CA VAL A 33 -15.57 6.63 5.91
C VAL A 33 -15.65 5.19 5.43
N SER A 34 -15.72 4.99 4.11
CA SER A 34 -15.73 3.65 3.54
C SER A 34 -14.42 2.92 3.82
N LEU A 35 -14.47 1.58 3.98
CA LEU A 35 -13.26 0.78 4.15
C LEU A 35 -12.33 0.88 2.93
N ALA A 36 -12.89 1.11 1.74
CA ALA A 36 -12.13 1.30 0.51
C ALA A 36 -11.32 2.60 0.53
N ASP A 37 -11.93 3.70 0.97
CA ASP A 37 -11.26 4.99 1.09
C ASP A 37 -10.26 4.99 2.24
N LEU A 38 -10.60 4.37 3.38
CA LEU A 38 -9.68 4.23 4.50
C LEU A 38 -8.39 3.52 4.07
N ALA A 39 -8.53 2.37 3.41
CA ALA A 39 -7.37 1.65 2.89
C ALA A 39 -6.61 2.47 1.84
N ARG A 40 -7.29 3.21 0.96
CA ARG A 40 -6.61 4.09 -0.02
C ARG A 40 -5.79 5.17 0.68
N THR A 41 -6.36 5.82 1.69
CA THR A 41 -5.71 6.86 2.49
C THR A 41 -4.45 6.33 3.16
N TYR A 42 -4.52 5.18 3.84
CA TYR A 42 -3.34 4.57 4.45
C TYR A 42 -2.25 4.21 3.44
N ASN A 43 -2.62 3.64 2.28
CA ASN A 43 -1.64 3.34 1.23
C ASN A 43 -0.98 4.63 0.70
N ARG A 44 -1.74 5.72 0.53
CA ARG A 44 -1.20 7.02 0.10
C ARG A 44 -0.29 7.65 1.17
N GLU A 45 -0.68 7.58 2.43
CA GLU A 45 0.12 8.11 3.55
C GLU A 45 1.47 7.40 3.64
N MET A 46 1.52 6.08 3.46
CA MET A 46 2.78 5.34 3.41
C MET A 46 3.71 5.78 2.28
N VAL A 47 3.17 5.96 1.06
CA VAL A 47 3.96 6.47 -0.08
C VAL A 47 4.51 7.88 0.23
N LYS A 48 3.67 8.79 0.73
CA LYS A 48 4.09 10.16 1.09
C LYS A 48 5.14 10.20 2.20
N ALA A 49 4.99 9.37 3.22
CA ALA A 49 5.96 9.28 4.31
C ALA A 49 7.32 8.82 3.77
N TRP A 50 7.33 7.84 2.86
CA TRP A 50 8.55 7.41 2.20
C TRP A 50 9.18 8.49 1.32
N GLU A 51 8.40 9.22 0.51
CA GLU A 51 8.90 10.33 -0.30
C GLU A 51 9.64 11.37 0.54
N THR A 52 9.12 11.66 1.74
CA THR A 52 9.74 12.58 2.70
C THR A 52 11.09 12.04 3.20
N VAL A 53 11.14 10.77 3.56
CA VAL A 53 12.38 10.10 4.00
C VAL A 53 13.41 10.04 2.87
N ALA A 54 12.99 9.69 1.66
CA ALA A 54 13.86 9.62 0.49
C ALA A 54 14.48 10.99 0.16
N SER A 55 13.67 12.05 0.17
CA SER A 55 14.15 13.43 -0.03
C SER A 55 15.15 13.85 1.06
N TYR A 56 14.87 13.51 2.32
CA TYR A 56 15.81 13.78 3.42
C TYR A 56 17.15 13.05 3.24
N ILE A 57 17.10 11.76 2.87
CA ILE A 57 18.30 10.95 2.60
C ILE A 57 19.12 11.57 1.47
N GLU A 58 18.48 11.95 0.36
CA GLU A 58 19.14 12.57 -0.79
C GLU A 58 19.81 13.90 -0.43
N LYS A 59 19.12 14.74 0.37
CA LYS A 59 19.62 16.05 0.80
C LYS A 59 20.82 15.97 1.74
N HIS A 60 20.82 15.00 2.65
CA HIS A 60 21.75 15.00 3.79
C HIS A 60 22.89 13.97 3.69
N ARG A 61 22.84 13.00 2.77
CA ARG A 61 23.91 11.99 2.66
C ARG A 61 25.06 12.45 1.77
N PRO A 62 26.31 12.53 2.28
CA PRO A 62 27.48 12.88 1.48
C PRO A 62 27.76 11.87 0.36
N ASN A 63 27.53 10.57 0.62
CA ASN A 63 27.69 9.52 -0.37
C ASN A 63 26.38 9.27 -1.14
N LYS A 64 26.25 9.95 -2.28
CA LYS A 64 25.09 9.84 -3.17
C LYS A 64 24.85 8.43 -3.71
N ALA A 65 25.92 7.67 -4.01
CA ALA A 65 25.79 6.32 -4.54
C ALA A 65 25.23 5.32 -3.53
N VAL A 66 25.56 5.49 -2.24
CA VAL A 66 24.96 4.69 -1.17
C VAL A 66 23.50 5.09 -0.95
N ALA A 67 23.21 6.40 -0.91
CA ALA A 67 21.84 6.91 -0.80
C ALA A 67 20.93 6.36 -1.90
N MET A 68 21.36 6.45 -3.16
CA MET A 68 20.61 5.93 -4.31
C MET A 68 20.35 4.42 -4.21
N ARG A 69 21.37 3.63 -3.83
CA ARG A 69 21.20 2.18 -3.66
C ARG A 69 20.20 1.83 -2.56
N THR A 70 20.26 2.52 -1.42
CA THR A 70 19.31 2.31 -0.32
C THR A 70 17.89 2.68 -0.73
N THR A 71 17.72 3.82 -1.41
CA THR A 71 16.40 4.27 -1.90
C THR A 71 15.81 3.29 -2.90
N ASN A 72 16.59 2.84 -3.88
CA ASN A 72 16.12 1.87 -4.88
C ASN A 72 15.73 0.53 -4.25
N LEU A 73 16.56 0.01 -3.32
CA LEU A 73 16.27 -1.23 -2.61
C LEU A 73 14.94 -1.18 -1.86
N PHE A 74 14.64 -0.06 -1.20
CA PHE A 74 13.37 0.10 -0.49
C PHE A 74 12.20 0.31 -1.44
N ASN A 75 12.42 1.04 -2.55
CA ASN A 75 11.42 1.22 -3.59
C ASN A 75 10.95 -0.12 -4.17
N ASP A 76 11.90 -0.99 -4.52
CA ASP A 76 11.61 -2.28 -5.14
C ASP A 76 10.94 -3.25 -4.17
N ASN A 77 11.42 -3.31 -2.92
CA ASN A 77 10.97 -4.29 -1.93
C ASN A 77 9.69 -3.90 -1.18
N ALA A 78 9.44 -2.60 -0.98
CA ALA A 78 8.32 -2.14 -0.14
C ALA A 78 7.38 -1.20 -0.90
N VAL A 79 7.89 -0.11 -1.45
CA VAL A 79 7.07 0.99 -1.99
C VAL A 79 6.31 0.57 -3.25
N SER A 80 6.93 -0.27 -4.07
CA SER A 80 6.32 -0.84 -5.28
C SER A 80 5.01 -1.56 -4.96
N HIS A 81 4.93 -2.30 -3.84
CA HIS A 81 3.69 -2.95 -3.43
C HIS A 81 2.57 -1.96 -3.15
N PHE A 82 2.85 -0.87 -2.44
CA PHE A 82 1.86 0.18 -2.16
C PHE A 82 1.38 0.86 -3.46
N HIS A 83 2.29 1.17 -4.39
CA HIS A 83 1.93 1.72 -5.70
C HIS A 83 1.04 0.76 -6.50
N GLN A 84 1.37 -0.53 -6.52
CA GLN A 84 0.56 -1.54 -7.20
C GLN A 84 -0.84 -1.65 -6.60
N ILE A 85 -0.96 -1.64 -5.27
CA ILE A 85 -2.24 -1.65 -4.57
C ILE A 85 -3.07 -0.42 -4.95
N LEU A 86 -2.48 0.78 -4.93
CA LEU A 86 -3.15 2.01 -5.31
C LEU A 86 -3.63 1.97 -6.76
N LYS A 87 -2.77 1.54 -7.70
CA LYS A 87 -3.10 1.41 -9.12
C LYS A 87 -4.25 0.43 -9.36
N ARG A 88 -4.24 -0.73 -8.70
CA ARG A 88 -5.32 -1.73 -8.79
C ARG A 88 -6.65 -1.17 -8.28
N ARG A 89 -6.64 -0.50 -7.13
CA ARG A 89 -7.85 0.09 -6.53
C ARG A 89 -8.42 1.26 -7.36
N GLN A 90 -7.56 2.04 -7.99
CA GLN A 90 -7.99 3.10 -8.90
C GLN A 90 -8.75 2.52 -10.11
N LYS A 91 -8.21 1.46 -10.72
CA LYS A 91 -8.88 0.76 -11.83
C LYS A 91 -10.23 0.19 -11.42
N GLN A 92 -10.32 -0.45 -10.26
CA GLN A 92 -11.57 -1.02 -9.75
C GLN A 92 -12.65 0.06 -9.62
N MET A 93 -12.32 1.21 -9.00
CA MET A 93 -13.28 2.31 -8.90
C MET A 93 -13.74 2.85 -10.24
N SER A 94 -12.82 3.01 -11.21
CA SER A 94 -13.18 3.48 -12.54
C SER A 94 -14.17 2.53 -13.22
N LEU A 95 -13.99 1.21 -13.03
CA LEU A 95 -14.92 0.19 -13.51
C LEU A 95 -16.27 0.25 -12.79
N ASP A 96 -16.26 0.37 -11.46
CA ASP A 96 -17.49 0.46 -10.65
C ASP A 96 -18.32 1.69 -11.07
N ILE A 97 -17.68 2.85 -11.27
CA ILE A 97 -18.33 4.07 -11.75
C ILE A 97 -18.90 3.87 -13.16
N PHE A 98 -18.15 3.22 -14.06
CA PHE A 98 -18.61 2.96 -15.42
C PHE A 98 -19.85 2.06 -15.44
N ILE A 99 -19.85 0.99 -14.64
CA ILE A 99 -21.00 0.08 -14.52
C ILE A 99 -22.22 0.81 -13.93
N LEU A 100 -22.02 1.61 -12.88
CA LEU A 100 -23.09 2.39 -12.26
C LEU A 100 -23.71 3.46 -13.18
N LYS A 101 -22.97 3.95 -14.19
CA LYS A 101 -23.47 4.92 -15.18
C LYS A 101 -24.24 4.27 -16.33
N LYS A 102 -24.09 2.96 -16.54
CA LYS A 102 -24.73 2.22 -17.63
C LYS A 102 -26.15 1.74 -17.25
N ASN A 103 -26.44 1.68 -15.95
CA ASN A 103 -27.76 1.38 -15.40
C ASN A 103 -28.48 2.68 -15.03
#